data_AF-A0A368BKF1-F1
#
_entry.id   AF-A0A368BKF1-F1
#
_cell.length_a   1.000
_cell.length_b   1.000
_cell.length_c   1.000
_cell.angle_alpha   90.00
_cell.angle_beta   90.00
_cell.angle_gamma   90.00
#
_symmetry.space_group_name_H-M   'P 1'
#
loop_
_entity.id
_entity.type
_entity.pdbx_description
1 polymer ?
#
loop_
_entity_poly.entity_id
_entity_poly.type
_entity_poly.pdbx_seq_one_letter_code
_entity_poly.pdbx_strand_id
1 'polypeptide(L)'
;MKFLENLFDKNRPPKDRWYFYLYEVVQNFFFSAKVATTGKTHIRDKLDVQRVMVVVWLATFPAMFWGMYNMGYFGLDYMVKGGFTSTGDWHNWLIQLAGTDVNNHFHRFWFGLVYFVPIYVTVFVVGIACEAIFATIRRHEINEGAFVSTVLFSLSCPPDIPLWQAATGIAFGIVVGKEFFGGTGKNFLNPALTGRAFIYFAYPSELSGDMVWVASLADNGAIDGYSGATALGIGALEGLAGMQANFTWGETFFGQIPGSIGETSTFLILLAGAYMVYAKIASWRIIFATLIGMFL
;
A
#
# COMPACT_ATOMS: atom_id res chain seq x y z
N MET A 1 1.17 5.67 -29.12
CA MET A 1 0.53 6.58 -28.14
C MET A 1 0.48 8.06 -28.56
N LYS A 2 1.04 8.50 -29.70
CA LYS A 2 0.92 9.91 -30.17
C LYS A 2 -0.52 10.37 -30.43
N PHE A 3 -1.42 9.44 -30.77
CA PHE A 3 -2.83 9.74 -31.02
C PHE A 3 -3.56 10.22 -29.75
N LEU A 4 -3.36 9.53 -28.62
CA LEU A 4 -3.93 9.91 -27.33
C LEU A 4 -3.35 11.24 -26.84
N GLU A 5 -2.05 11.45 -27.03
CA GLU A 5 -1.36 12.69 -26.65
C GLU A 5 -1.93 13.90 -27.43
N ASN A 6 -2.08 13.76 -28.75
CA ASN A 6 -2.71 14.79 -29.59
C ASN A 6 -4.18 15.03 -29.24
N LEU A 7 -4.91 14.00 -28.81
CA LEU A 7 -6.30 14.13 -28.34
C LEU A 7 -6.35 14.97 -27.06
N PHE A 8 -5.45 14.68 -26.11
CA PHE A 8 -5.36 15.42 -24.85
C PHE A 8 -4.91 16.87 -25.06
N ASP A 9 -3.96 17.13 -25.95
CA ASP A 9 -3.51 18.49 -26.23
C ASP A 9 -4.57 19.31 -26.97
N LYS A 10 -5.35 18.68 -27.86
CA LYS A 10 -6.41 19.35 -28.61
C LYS A 10 -7.62 19.71 -27.75
N ASN A 11 -7.96 18.87 -26.76
CA ASN A 11 -9.10 19.09 -25.87
C ASN A 11 -8.70 19.79 -24.56
N ARG A 12 -7.46 20.30 -24.45
CA ARG A 12 -6.98 20.96 -23.22
C ARG A 12 -7.80 22.21 -22.94
N PRO A 13 -8.52 22.29 -21.81
CA PRO A 13 -9.30 23.46 -21.47
C PRO A 13 -8.44 24.67 -21.12
N PRO A 14 -9.00 25.89 -21.12
CA PRO A 14 -8.33 27.08 -20.59
C PRO A 14 -8.09 26.95 -19.08
N LYS A 15 -6.97 27.50 -18.58
CA LYS A 15 -6.56 27.47 -17.15
C LYS A 15 -7.60 28.08 -16.20
N ASP A 16 -8.44 28.94 -16.73
CA ASP A 16 -9.49 29.70 -16.05
C ASP A 16 -10.76 28.87 -15.78
N ARG A 17 -10.87 27.66 -16.37
CA ARG A 17 -11.97 26.73 -16.08
C ARG A 17 -11.62 25.80 -14.91
N TRP A 18 -12.57 25.58 -14.00
CA TRP A 18 -12.38 24.73 -12.82
C TRP A 18 -11.98 23.28 -13.13
N TYR A 19 -12.48 22.72 -14.25
CA TYR A 19 -12.17 21.35 -14.69
C TYR A 19 -10.81 21.24 -15.39
N PHE A 20 -10.05 22.34 -15.54
CA PHE A 20 -8.69 22.30 -16.05
C PHE A 20 -7.78 21.40 -15.21
N TYR A 21 -7.85 21.53 -13.89
CA TYR A 21 -7.03 20.75 -12.98
C TYR A 21 -7.41 19.27 -13.01
N LEU A 22 -8.71 18.95 -13.10
CA LEU A 22 -9.17 17.57 -13.28
C LEU A 22 -8.67 16.97 -14.61
N TYR A 23 -8.68 17.74 -15.69
CA TYR A 23 -8.16 17.32 -16.98
C TYR A 23 -6.65 17.03 -16.93
N GLU A 24 -5.91 17.87 -16.20
CA GLU A 24 -4.47 17.71 -15.97
C GLU A 24 -4.15 16.45 -15.16
N VAL A 25 -4.99 16.04 -14.19
CA VAL A 25 -4.85 14.73 -13.51
C VAL A 25 -4.87 13.60 -14.51
N VAL A 26 -5.90 13.57 -15.36
CA VAL A 26 -6.11 12.48 -16.31
C VAL A 26 -4.98 12.47 -17.34
N GLN A 27 -4.51 13.64 -17.78
CA GLN A 27 -3.37 13.74 -18.69
C GLN A 27 -2.08 13.24 -18.03
N ASN A 28 -1.77 13.69 -16.80
CA ASN A 28 -0.55 13.31 -16.08
C ASN A 28 -0.51 11.83 -15.72
N PHE A 29 -1.68 11.20 -15.51
CA PHE A 29 -1.77 9.75 -15.30
C PHE A 29 -1.25 8.95 -16.50
N PHE A 30 -1.45 9.44 -17.74
CA PHE A 30 -1.03 8.75 -18.96
C PHE A 30 0.28 9.28 -19.55
N PHE A 31 0.65 10.54 -19.27
CA PHE A 31 1.78 11.21 -19.91
C PHE A 31 2.66 11.94 -18.90
N SER A 32 3.98 11.76 -19.02
CA SER A 32 4.95 12.54 -18.28
C SER A 32 5.26 13.86 -18.98
N ALA A 33 5.54 14.91 -18.20
CA ALA A 33 5.86 16.23 -18.72
C ALA A 33 7.14 16.19 -19.59
N LYS A 34 6.98 16.37 -20.91
CA LYS A 34 8.09 16.41 -21.88
C LYS A 34 8.81 17.76 -21.96
N VAL A 35 8.39 18.75 -21.18
CA VAL A 35 8.89 20.12 -21.33
C VAL A 35 10.29 20.21 -20.72
N ALA A 36 11.31 20.26 -21.58
CA ALA A 36 12.65 20.64 -21.17
C ALA A 36 12.65 22.12 -20.75
N THR A 37 13.23 22.43 -19.59
CA THR A 37 13.35 23.82 -19.13
C THR A 37 14.27 24.62 -20.05
N THR A 38 13.69 25.47 -20.89
CA THR A 38 14.44 26.37 -21.77
C THR A 38 14.67 27.71 -21.07
N GLY A 39 15.87 27.94 -20.53
CA GLY A 39 16.23 29.18 -19.85
C GLY A 39 17.66 29.21 -19.29
N LYS A 40 18.12 30.38 -18.84
CA LYS A 40 19.40 30.57 -18.12
C LYS A 40 19.22 30.21 -16.63
N THR A 41 18.94 28.96 -16.31
CA THR A 41 18.91 28.48 -14.93
C THR A 41 20.32 28.08 -14.48
N HIS A 42 20.69 28.47 -13.26
CA HIS A 42 22.04 28.24 -12.69
C HIS A 42 22.32 26.75 -12.43
N ILE A 43 21.29 25.98 -12.08
CA ILE A 43 21.36 24.54 -11.82
C ILE A 43 20.25 23.86 -12.62
N ARG A 44 20.62 22.82 -13.37
CA ARG A 44 19.69 21.95 -14.10
C ARG A 44 19.81 20.55 -13.50
N ASP A 45 18.79 20.14 -12.77
CA ASP A 45 18.69 18.76 -12.32
C ASP A 45 17.95 17.92 -13.37
N LYS A 46 18.35 16.64 -13.49
CA LYS A 46 17.67 15.65 -14.31
C LYS A 46 16.61 14.87 -13.53
N LEU A 47 16.59 14.99 -12.20
CA LEU A 47 15.58 14.39 -11.33
C LEU A 47 14.30 15.22 -11.39
N ASP A 48 13.26 14.60 -11.94
CA ASP A 48 11.90 15.12 -11.95
C ASP A 48 11.09 14.42 -10.84
N VAL A 49 10.27 15.19 -10.12
CA VAL A 49 9.49 14.71 -8.97
C VAL A 49 8.56 13.57 -9.38
N GLN A 50 7.90 13.69 -10.55
CA GLN A 50 7.06 12.62 -11.11
C GLN A 50 7.87 11.33 -11.30
N ARG A 51 9.07 11.45 -11.88
CA ARG A 51 9.95 10.29 -12.12
C ARG A 51 10.41 9.64 -10.82
N VAL A 52 10.73 10.44 -9.80
CA VAL A 52 11.09 9.93 -8.47
C VAL A 52 9.91 9.19 -7.83
N MET A 53 8.70 9.74 -7.89
CA MET A 53 7.51 9.12 -7.29
C MET A 53 7.14 7.81 -7.97
N VAL A 54 7.23 7.73 -9.31
CA VAL A 54 7.00 6.47 -10.05
C VAL A 54 8.05 5.42 -9.69
N VAL A 55 9.32 5.79 -9.54
CA VAL A 55 10.37 4.84 -9.13
C VAL A 55 10.09 4.30 -7.72
N VAL A 56 9.67 5.14 -6.78
CA VAL A 56 9.29 4.71 -5.43
C VAL A 56 8.06 3.80 -5.46
N TRP A 57 7.05 4.15 -6.25
CA TRP A 57 5.84 3.34 -6.42
C TRP A 57 6.17 1.96 -7.03
N LEU A 58 7.02 1.89 -8.05
CA LEU A 58 7.47 0.62 -8.63
C LEU A 58 8.35 -0.19 -7.68
N ALA A 59 9.13 0.47 -6.82
CA ALA A 59 9.97 -0.22 -5.84
C ALA A 59 9.16 -1.00 -4.79
N THR A 60 7.89 -0.68 -4.58
CA THR A 60 7.02 -1.45 -3.66
C THR A 60 6.49 -2.74 -4.29
N PHE A 61 6.52 -2.88 -5.62
CA PHE A 61 5.88 -3.99 -6.32
C PHE A 61 6.40 -5.38 -5.95
N PRO A 62 7.73 -5.60 -5.80
CA PRO A 62 8.23 -6.91 -5.37
C PRO A 62 7.64 -7.34 -4.02
N ALA A 63 7.63 -6.42 -3.04
CA ALA A 63 7.05 -6.67 -1.72
C ALA A 63 5.53 -6.84 -1.79
N MET A 64 4.85 -6.07 -2.63
CA MET A 64 3.41 -6.16 -2.87
C MET A 64 3.00 -7.53 -3.43
N PHE A 65 3.68 -8.02 -4.48
CA PHE A 65 3.37 -9.32 -5.09
C PHE A 65 3.68 -10.48 -4.15
N TRP A 66 4.78 -10.39 -3.39
CA TRP A 66 5.07 -11.36 -2.36
C TRP A 66 4.03 -11.35 -1.24
N GLY A 67 3.59 -10.17 -0.82
CA GLY A 67 2.51 -9.99 0.15
C GLY A 67 1.21 -10.65 -0.28
N MET A 68 0.80 -10.48 -1.54
CA MET A 68 -0.36 -11.18 -2.12
C MET A 68 -0.18 -12.70 -2.06
N TYR A 69 0.99 -13.20 -2.46
CA TYR A 69 1.27 -14.64 -2.43
C TYR A 69 1.23 -15.21 -1.00
N ASN A 70 1.85 -14.50 -0.05
CA ASN A 70 1.91 -14.92 1.35
C ASN A 70 0.53 -14.89 2.02
N MET A 71 -0.26 -13.84 1.75
CA MET A 71 -1.64 -13.76 2.23
C MET A 71 -2.47 -14.94 1.77
N GLY A 72 -2.40 -15.30 0.48
CA GLY A 72 -3.17 -16.43 -0.03
C GLY A 72 -2.64 -17.79 0.42
N TYR A 73 -1.35 -17.91 0.76
CA TYR A 73 -0.83 -19.10 1.43
C TYR A 73 -1.52 -19.32 2.79
N PHE A 74 -1.53 -18.30 3.66
CA PHE A 74 -2.16 -18.42 4.98
C PHE A 74 -3.69 -18.53 4.91
N GLY A 75 -4.34 -17.79 4.01
CA GLY A 75 -5.79 -17.87 3.83
C GLY A 75 -6.26 -19.24 3.32
N LEU A 76 -5.58 -19.83 2.33
CA LEU A 76 -5.91 -21.17 1.84
C LEU A 76 -5.59 -22.27 2.86
N ASP A 77 -4.46 -22.16 3.57
CA ASP A 77 -4.11 -23.09 4.65
C ASP A 77 -5.16 -23.06 5.78
N TYR A 78 -5.63 -21.86 6.15
CA TYR A 78 -6.72 -21.69 7.10
C TYR A 78 -8.02 -22.37 6.61
N MET A 79 -8.43 -22.14 5.37
CA MET A 79 -9.66 -22.75 4.83
C MET A 79 -9.61 -24.28 4.82
N VAL A 80 -8.46 -24.87 4.47
CA VAL A 80 -8.30 -26.33 4.49
C VAL A 80 -8.32 -26.88 5.91
N LYS A 81 -7.65 -26.21 6.86
CA LYS A 81 -7.68 -26.61 8.28
C LYS A 81 -9.06 -26.48 8.91
N GLY A 82 -9.86 -25.50 8.48
CA GLY A 82 -11.24 -25.32 8.92
C GLY A 82 -12.27 -26.19 8.21
N GLY A 83 -11.86 -26.89 7.14
CA GLY A 83 -12.80 -27.63 6.30
C GLY A 83 -13.80 -26.72 5.56
N PHE A 84 -13.48 -25.44 5.39
CA PHE A 84 -14.35 -24.47 4.74
C PHE A 84 -14.21 -24.54 3.21
N THR A 85 -15.33 -24.55 2.50
CA THR A 85 -15.38 -24.55 1.03
C THR A 85 -15.64 -23.15 0.44
N SER A 86 -15.84 -22.15 1.29
CA SER A 86 -16.17 -20.77 0.95
C SER A 86 -15.55 -19.85 1.98
N THR A 87 -15.10 -18.67 1.56
CA THR A 87 -14.63 -17.63 2.49
C THR A 87 -15.76 -16.93 3.24
N GLY A 88 -17.03 -17.17 2.87
CA GLY A 88 -18.20 -16.57 3.53
C GLY A 88 -18.53 -15.14 3.07
N ASP A 89 -17.71 -14.57 2.18
CA ASP A 89 -17.85 -13.20 1.68
C ASP A 89 -17.91 -13.14 0.13
N TRP A 90 -18.16 -11.96 -0.44
CA TRP A 90 -18.23 -11.72 -1.88
C TRP A 90 -16.92 -12.08 -2.61
N HIS A 91 -15.77 -12.06 -1.91
CA HIS A 91 -14.48 -12.53 -2.40
C HIS A 91 -14.54 -13.99 -2.90
N ASN A 92 -15.38 -14.84 -2.30
CA ASN A 92 -15.50 -16.26 -2.62
C ASN A 92 -15.82 -16.49 -4.11
N TRP A 93 -16.75 -15.69 -4.67
CA TRP A 93 -17.14 -15.83 -6.08
C TRP A 93 -15.94 -15.61 -7.01
N LEU A 94 -15.06 -14.65 -6.70
CA LEU A 94 -13.85 -14.38 -7.49
C LEU A 94 -12.76 -15.44 -7.27
N ILE A 95 -12.63 -15.96 -6.05
CA ILE A 95 -11.65 -17.00 -5.72
C ILE A 95 -11.98 -18.32 -6.44
N GLN A 96 -13.27 -18.69 -6.47
CA GLN A 96 -13.74 -19.92 -7.12
C GLN A 96 -13.50 -19.94 -8.64
N LEU A 97 -13.27 -18.79 -9.28
CA LEU A 97 -12.92 -18.73 -10.71
C LEU A 97 -11.56 -19.34 -11.03
N ALA A 98 -10.61 -19.29 -10.09
CA ALA A 98 -9.28 -19.88 -10.26
C ALA A 98 -9.18 -21.26 -9.59
N GLY A 99 -9.77 -21.41 -8.40
CA GLY A 99 -9.68 -22.62 -7.58
C GLY A 99 -9.01 -22.37 -6.23
N THR A 100 -9.14 -23.34 -5.31
CA THR A 100 -8.73 -23.21 -3.90
C THR A 100 -7.69 -24.26 -3.47
N ASP A 101 -7.03 -24.94 -4.40
CA ASP A 101 -5.97 -25.91 -4.05
C ASP A 101 -4.77 -25.23 -3.37
N VAL A 102 -4.47 -25.65 -2.14
CA VAL A 102 -3.32 -25.15 -1.37
C VAL A 102 -1.99 -25.43 -2.06
N ASN A 103 -1.86 -26.53 -2.81
CA ASN A 103 -0.58 -26.90 -3.43
C ASN A 103 -0.26 -26.10 -4.70
N ASN A 104 -1.24 -25.42 -5.30
CA ASN A 104 -1.03 -24.67 -6.52
C ASN A 104 -0.60 -23.23 -6.22
N HIS A 105 0.60 -22.85 -6.66
CA HIS A 105 1.12 -21.49 -6.49
C HIS A 105 0.24 -20.41 -7.13
N PHE A 106 -0.44 -20.73 -8.22
CA PHE A 106 -1.35 -19.79 -8.88
C PHE A 106 -2.59 -19.50 -8.02
N HIS A 107 -3.16 -20.51 -7.36
CA HIS A 107 -4.31 -20.32 -6.48
C HIS A 107 -3.95 -19.47 -5.26
N ARG A 108 -2.76 -19.69 -4.67
CA ARG A 108 -2.24 -18.84 -3.57
C ARG A 108 -2.14 -17.38 -3.99
N PHE A 109 -1.53 -17.12 -5.14
CA PHE A 109 -1.39 -15.76 -5.64
C PHE A 109 -2.75 -15.12 -5.96
N TRP A 110 -3.65 -15.86 -6.63
CA TRP A 110 -4.99 -15.38 -6.97
C TRP A 110 -5.82 -15.04 -5.74
N PHE A 111 -5.78 -15.90 -4.71
CA PHE A 111 -6.50 -15.69 -3.47
C PHE A 111 -6.08 -14.35 -2.82
N GLY A 112 -4.79 -14.10 -2.63
CA GLY A 112 -4.34 -12.85 -2.03
C GLY A 112 -4.54 -11.62 -2.93
N LEU A 113 -4.52 -11.81 -4.26
CA LEU A 113 -4.86 -10.74 -5.21
C LEU A 113 -6.31 -10.28 -5.03
N VAL A 114 -7.25 -11.21 -4.86
CA VAL A 114 -8.67 -10.92 -4.67
C VAL A 114 -8.92 -10.10 -3.41
N TYR A 115 -8.16 -10.30 -2.33
CA TYR A 115 -8.27 -9.48 -1.10
C TYR A 115 -7.56 -8.12 -1.24
N PHE A 116 -6.35 -8.08 -1.79
CA PHE A 116 -5.56 -6.84 -1.82
C PHE A 116 -6.04 -5.83 -2.88
N VAL A 117 -6.38 -6.28 -4.09
CA VAL A 117 -6.71 -5.36 -5.19
C VAL A 117 -7.91 -4.45 -4.87
N PRO A 118 -9.01 -4.94 -4.29
CA PRO A 118 -10.13 -4.09 -3.89
C PRO A 118 -9.75 -3.01 -2.88
N ILE A 119 -8.92 -3.35 -1.89
CA ILE A 119 -8.38 -2.39 -0.91
C ILE A 119 -7.57 -1.32 -1.64
N TYR A 120 -6.62 -1.73 -2.47
CA TYR A 120 -5.76 -0.81 -3.20
C TYR A 120 -6.55 0.11 -4.14
N VAL A 121 -7.50 -0.45 -4.91
CA VAL A 121 -8.36 0.33 -5.82
C VAL A 121 -9.19 1.34 -5.04
N THR A 122 -9.81 0.94 -3.93
CA THR A 122 -10.63 1.84 -3.10
C THR A 122 -9.78 2.98 -2.55
N VAL A 123 -8.62 2.66 -1.97
CA VAL A 123 -7.69 3.64 -1.41
C VAL A 123 -7.16 4.58 -2.49
N PHE A 124 -6.81 4.05 -3.66
CA PHE A 124 -6.29 4.82 -4.79
C PHE A 124 -7.32 5.80 -5.33
N VAL A 125 -8.55 5.33 -5.59
CA VAL A 125 -9.65 6.16 -6.11
C VAL A 125 -10.01 7.25 -5.11
N VAL A 126 -10.20 6.91 -3.83
CA VAL A 126 -10.60 7.87 -2.79
C VAL A 126 -9.47 8.87 -2.51
N GLY A 127 -8.22 8.40 -2.39
CA GLY A 127 -7.07 9.27 -2.14
C GLY A 127 -6.87 10.30 -3.26
N ILE A 128 -6.95 9.87 -4.51
CA ILE A 128 -6.86 10.77 -5.67
C ILE A 128 -8.06 11.69 -5.76
N ALA A 129 -9.27 11.21 -5.49
CA ALA A 129 -10.46 12.06 -5.48
C ALA A 129 -10.33 13.18 -4.44
N CYS A 130 -9.89 12.86 -3.22
CA CYS A 130 -9.64 13.85 -2.18
C CYS A 130 -8.58 14.88 -2.62
N GLU A 131 -7.44 14.44 -3.15
CA GLU A 131 -6.41 15.36 -3.64
C GLU A 131 -6.92 16.24 -4.78
N ALA A 132 -7.65 15.67 -5.75
CA ALA A 132 -8.20 16.39 -6.88
C ALA A 132 -9.22 17.46 -6.46
N ILE A 133 -10.06 17.16 -5.46
CA ILE A 133 -11.01 18.13 -4.89
C ILE A 133 -10.26 19.30 -4.25
N PHE A 134 -9.27 19.02 -3.40
CA PHE A 134 -8.53 20.07 -2.69
C PHE A 134 -7.64 20.91 -3.63
N ALA A 135 -7.02 20.27 -4.61
CA ALA A 135 -6.26 20.97 -5.64
C ALA A 135 -7.15 21.88 -6.50
N THR A 136 -8.38 21.46 -6.81
CA THR A 136 -9.36 22.31 -7.52
C THR A 136 -9.78 23.51 -6.66
N ILE A 137 -10.02 23.31 -5.37
CA ILE A 137 -10.38 24.39 -4.43
C ILE A 137 -9.23 25.40 -4.29
N ARG A 138 -7.99 24.91 -4.19
CA ARG A 138 -6.79 25.73 -3.95
C ARG A 138 -6.06 26.19 -5.22
N ARG A 139 -6.52 25.75 -6.39
CA ARG A 139 -6.00 26.11 -7.72
C ARG A 139 -4.49 25.85 -7.88
N HIS A 140 -4.00 24.75 -7.35
CA HIS A 140 -2.63 24.29 -7.57
C HIS A 140 -2.58 23.01 -8.40
N GLU A 141 -1.43 22.74 -9.00
CA GLU A 141 -1.18 21.52 -9.75
C GLU A 141 -1.20 20.30 -8.82
N ILE A 142 -1.63 19.16 -9.36
CA ILE A 142 -1.75 17.90 -8.63
C ILE A 142 -0.42 17.15 -8.73
N ASN A 143 0.04 16.66 -7.59
CA ASN A 143 1.34 16.04 -7.47
C ASN A 143 1.19 14.53 -7.31
N GLU A 144 2.03 13.75 -7.98
CA GLU A 144 1.98 12.29 -7.97
C GLU A 144 2.31 11.65 -6.61
N GLY A 145 2.68 12.45 -5.60
CA GLY A 145 2.89 11.97 -4.23
C GLY A 145 1.70 11.20 -3.63
N ALA A 146 0.46 11.39 -4.12
CA ALA A 146 -0.68 10.54 -3.72
C ALA A 146 -0.53 9.09 -4.16
N PHE A 147 0.12 8.79 -5.30
CA PHE A 147 0.27 7.41 -5.78
C PHE A 147 1.13 6.60 -4.80
N VAL A 148 2.18 7.21 -4.28
CA VAL A 148 3.04 6.59 -3.27
C VAL A 148 2.29 6.46 -1.94
N SER A 149 1.55 7.49 -1.52
CA SER A 149 0.81 7.45 -0.24
C SER A 149 -0.28 6.38 -0.23
N THR A 150 -1.01 6.22 -1.34
CA THR A 150 -2.09 5.24 -1.49
C THR A 150 -1.57 3.80 -1.51
N VAL A 151 -0.46 3.51 -2.22
CA VAL A 151 0.13 2.16 -2.19
C VAL A 151 0.70 1.82 -0.81
N LEU A 152 1.41 2.76 -0.16
CA LEU A 152 2.00 2.52 1.16
C LEU A 152 0.93 2.32 2.23
N PHE A 153 -0.16 3.09 2.18
CA PHE A 153 -1.29 2.89 3.09
C PHE A 153 -1.94 1.53 2.88
N SER A 154 -2.23 1.15 1.64
CA SER A 154 -2.85 -0.15 1.30
C SER A 154 -2.00 -1.33 1.73
N LEU A 155 -0.67 -1.23 1.56
CA LEU A 155 0.29 -2.26 1.97
C LEU A 155 0.43 -2.40 3.49
N SER A 156 0.09 -1.36 4.24
CA SER A 156 0.05 -1.40 5.71
C SER A 156 -1.27 -1.98 6.24
N CYS A 157 -2.34 -2.01 5.43
CA CYS A 157 -3.65 -2.44 5.90
C CYS A 157 -3.71 -3.97 6.07
N PRO A 158 -4.50 -4.48 7.04
CA PRO A 158 -4.81 -5.90 7.14
C PRO A 158 -5.62 -6.40 5.94
N PRO A 159 -5.56 -7.70 5.62
CA PRO A 159 -6.33 -8.33 4.55
C PRO A 159 -7.85 -8.15 4.65
N ASP A 160 -8.41 -8.25 5.86
CA ASP A 160 -9.87 -8.29 6.07
C ASP A 160 -10.45 -6.91 6.44
N ILE A 161 -9.72 -5.81 6.18
CA ILE A 161 -10.23 -4.47 6.50
C ILE A 161 -11.47 -4.15 5.65
N PRO A 162 -12.58 -3.67 6.24
CA PRO A 162 -13.71 -3.19 5.47
C PRO A 162 -13.31 -2.05 4.52
N LEU A 163 -13.70 -2.15 3.24
CA LEU A 163 -13.29 -1.20 2.19
C LEU A 163 -13.62 0.26 2.52
N TRP A 164 -14.73 0.51 3.22
CA TRP A 164 -15.12 1.86 3.65
C TRP A 164 -14.20 2.41 4.75
N GLN A 165 -13.67 1.57 5.64
CA GLN A 165 -12.71 2.00 6.65
C GLN A 165 -11.40 2.41 5.96
N ALA A 166 -10.90 1.60 5.04
CA ALA A 166 -9.74 1.95 4.21
C ALA A 166 -9.94 3.27 3.46
N ALA A 167 -11.13 3.50 2.88
CA ALA A 167 -11.50 4.76 2.23
C ALA A 167 -11.44 5.96 3.19
N THR A 168 -12.06 5.85 4.37
CA THR A 168 -12.05 6.97 5.34
C THR A 168 -10.66 7.25 5.91
N GLY A 169 -9.84 6.21 6.11
CA GLY A 169 -8.46 6.38 6.58
C GLY A 169 -7.56 7.11 5.60
N ILE A 170 -7.58 6.73 4.32
CA ILE A 170 -6.79 7.47 3.32
C ILE A 170 -7.34 8.88 3.10
N ALA A 171 -8.67 9.07 3.13
CA ALA A 171 -9.27 10.39 3.03
C ALA A 171 -8.79 11.30 4.17
N PHE A 172 -8.79 10.79 5.41
CA PHE A 172 -8.25 11.52 6.56
C PHE A 172 -6.74 11.81 6.40
N GLY A 173 -5.95 10.81 6.00
CA GLY A 173 -4.51 10.95 5.79
C GLY A 173 -4.16 12.01 4.75
N ILE A 174 -4.84 12.02 3.60
CA ILE A 174 -4.62 13.01 2.54
C ILE A 174 -5.15 14.39 2.95
N VAL A 175 -6.38 14.48 3.44
CA VAL A 175 -6.99 15.78 3.76
C VAL A 175 -6.29 16.45 4.94
N VAL A 176 -6.15 15.74 6.06
CA VAL A 176 -5.59 16.30 7.30
C VAL A 176 -4.07 16.24 7.27
N GLY A 177 -3.48 15.12 6.86
CA GLY A 177 -2.02 14.93 6.87
C GLY A 177 -1.27 15.67 5.76
N LYS A 178 -1.92 15.98 4.63
CA LYS A 178 -1.27 16.62 3.47
C LYS A 178 -1.92 17.95 3.06
N GLU A 179 -3.21 17.94 2.73
CA GLU A 179 -3.86 19.08 2.07
C GLU A 179 -4.06 20.27 3.00
N PHE A 180 -4.40 20.05 4.28
CA PHE A 180 -4.54 21.14 5.25
C PHE A 180 -3.27 22.00 5.35
N PHE A 181 -2.10 21.37 5.25
CA PHE A 181 -0.79 22.04 5.34
C PHE A 181 -0.31 22.67 4.02
N GLY A 182 -1.08 22.55 2.93
CA GLY A 182 -0.73 23.18 1.65
C GLY A 182 -0.19 22.23 0.60
N GLY A 183 -0.39 20.92 0.75
CA GLY A 183 -0.07 19.92 -0.26
C GLY A 183 1.35 19.36 -0.15
N THR A 184 1.82 18.73 -1.24
CA THR A 184 3.12 18.06 -1.28
C THR A 184 4.28 19.02 -0.99
N GLY A 185 5.18 18.61 -0.09
CA GLY A 185 6.38 19.38 0.28
C GLY A 185 6.16 20.36 1.44
N LYS A 186 4.92 20.54 1.90
CA LYS A 186 4.57 21.30 3.11
C LYS A 186 3.99 20.42 4.22
N ASN A 187 3.76 19.14 3.94
CA ASN A 187 3.25 18.18 4.90
C ASN A 187 4.33 17.80 5.91
N PHE A 188 4.09 18.12 7.19
CA PHE A 188 5.01 17.78 8.27
C PHE A 188 4.91 16.31 8.72
N LEU A 189 3.81 15.63 8.36
CA LEU A 189 3.55 14.21 8.64
C LEU A 189 3.54 13.40 7.34
N ASN A 190 3.80 12.10 7.48
CA ASN A 190 3.56 11.14 6.41
C ASN A 190 2.05 10.87 6.27
N PRO A 191 1.40 11.22 5.15
CA PRO A 191 -0.05 11.09 4.97
C PRO A 191 -0.56 9.65 5.10
N ALA A 192 0.21 8.67 4.63
CA ALA A 192 -0.15 7.25 4.73
C ALA A 192 -0.15 6.80 6.19
N LEU A 193 0.89 7.16 6.96
CA LEU A 193 0.95 6.82 8.39
C LEU A 193 -0.08 7.60 9.21
N THR A 194 -0.41 8.83 8.84
CA THR A 194 -1.51 9.60 9.46
C THR A 194 -2.85 8.90 9.25
N GLY A 195 -3.13 8.42 8.03
CA GLY A 195 -4.32 7.62 7.76
C GLY A 195 -4.35 6.32 8.56
N ARG A 196 -3.20 5.63 8.67
CA ARG A 196 -3.08 4.39 9.46
C ARG A 196 -3.34 4.65 10.94
N ALA A 197 -2.77 5.71 11.51
CA ALA A 197 -2.98 6.09 12.90
C ALA A 197 -4.45 6.44 13.17
N PHE A 198 -5.13 7.10 12.23
CA PHE A 198 -6.55 7.38 12.35
C PHE A 198 -7.39 6.10 12.47
N ILE A 199 -7.21 5.13 11.56
CA ILE A 199 -7.96 3.86 11.65
C ILE A 199 -7.58 3.11 12.93
N TYR A 200 -6.30 3.10 13.32
CA TYR A 200 -5.85 2.42 14.53
C TYR A 200 -6.61 2.87 15.79
N PHE A 201 -6.84 4.18 15.94
CA PHE A 201 -7.56 4.72 17.09
C PHE A 201 -9.08 4.74 16.93
N ALA A 202 -9.59 4.87 15.70
CA ALA A 202 -11.03 4.91 15.44
C ALA A 202 -11.67 3.52 15.38
N TYR A 203 -10.97 2.53 14.82
CA TYR A 203 -11.44 1.17 14.55
C TYR A 203 -10.36 0.14 14.95
N PRO A 204 -10.11 0.00 16.27
CA PRO A 204 -9.01 -0.85 16.75
C PRO A 204 -9.26 -2.35 16.51
N SER A 205 -10.52 -2.81 16.46
CA SER A 205 -10.89 -4.22 16.25
C SER A 205 -10.49 -4.75 14.87
N GLU A 206 -10.44 -3.88 13.87
CA GLU A 206 -10.16 -4.21 12.47
C GLU A 206 -8.72 -3.89 12.07
N LEU A 207 -7.93 -3.33 12.98
CA LEU A 207 -6.51 -3.04 12.76
C LEU A 207 -5.58 -3.73 13.77
N SER A 208 -6.14 -4.30 14.85
CA SER A 208 -5.40 -4.95 15.93
C SER A 208 -6.07 -6.25 16.34
N GLY A 209 -5.30 -7.15 16.95
CA GLY A 209 -5.75 -8.47 17.39
C GLY A 209 -5.23 -9.60 16.50
N ASP A 210 -5.67 -10.82 16.78
CA ASP A 210 -5.12 -12.05 16.18
C ASP A 210 -5.93 -12.54 14.97
N MET A 211 -7.17 -12.07 14.81
CA MET A 211 -8.06 -12.59 13.75
C MET A 211 -7.94 -11.84 12.42
N VAL A 212 -7.23 -10.70 12.40
CA VAL A 212 -7.30 -9.74 11.28
C VAL A 212 -6.18 -9.97 10.25
N TRP A 213 -5.13 -10.73 10.60
CA TRP A 213 -3.90 -10.86 9.78
C TRP A 213 -3.89 -12.07 8.85
N VAL A 214 -4.92 -12.92 8.91
CA VAL A 214 -5.11 -14.08 8.04
C VAL A 214 -6.44 -13.90 7.32
N ALA A 215 -6.38 -13.80 6.00
CA ALA A 215 -7.58 -13.60 5.18
C ALA A 215 -8.61 -14.71 5.41
N SER A 216 -9.90 -14.35 5.46
CA SER A 216 -11.04 -15.25 5.71
C SER A 216 -11.22 -15.71 7.17
N LEU A 217 -10.28 -15.39 8.07
CA LEU A 217 -10.34 -15.76 9.48
C LEU A 217 -11.37 -14.93 10.24
N ALA A 218 -11.46 -13.63 9.95
CA ALA A 218 -12.44 -12.74 10.56
C ALA A 218 -13.90 -13.15 10.23
N ASP A 219 -14.13 -13.66 9.01
CA ASP A 219 -15.47 -13.99 8.50
C ASP A 219 -15.98 -15.36 8.96
N ASN A 220 -15.11 -16.38 9.01
CA ASN A 220 -15.51 -17.76 9.37
C ASN A 220 -15.27 -18.09 10.84
N GLY A 221 -14.64 -17.19 11.58
CA GLY A 221 -14.37 -17.33 13.01
C GLY A 221 -13.13 -18.18 13.32
N ALA A 222 -12.69 -18.12 14.58
CA ALA A 222 -11.55 -18.90 15.03
C ALA A 222 -11.86 -20.41 15.00
N ILE A 223 -10.97 -21.19 14.40
CA ILE A 223 -10.98 -22.64 14.47
C ILE A 223 -10.13 -23.07 15.68
N ASP A 224 -10.51 -24.15 16.34
CA ASP A 224 -9.70 -24.72 17.43
C ASP A 224 -8.29 -25.07 16.94
N GLY A 225 -7.27 -24.51 17.60
CA GLY A 225 -5.86 -24.69 17.25
C GLY A 225 -5.32 -23.82 16.11
N TYR A 226 -6.09 -22.87 15.55
CA TYR A 226 -5.59 -21.89 14.58
C TYR A 226 -5.73 -20.47 15.13
N SER A 227 -4.60 -19.84 15.44
CA SER A 227 -4.52 -18.42 15.79
C SER A 227 -3.83 -17.65 14.66
N GLY A 228 -4.42 -16.54 14.21
CA GLY A 228 -3.78 -15.62 13.26
C GLY A 228 -2.84 -14.61 13.95
N ALA A 229 -2.41 -14.91 15.18
CA ALA A 229 -1.51 -14.05 15.95
C ALA A 229 -0.21 -13.78 15.18
N THR A 230 0.20 -12.51 15.17
CA THR A 230 1.48 -12.10 14.59
C THR A 230 2.63 -12.59 15.47
N ALA A 231 3.83 -12.74 14.89
CA ALA A 231 5.02 -13.13 15.65
C ALA A 231 5.30 -12.20 16.85
N LEU A 232 5.01 -10.91 16.70
CA LEU A 232 5.12 -9.92 17.79
C LEU A 232 4.02 -10.08 18.85
N GLY A 233 2.79 -10.45 18.45
CA GLY A 233 1.72 -10.78 19.39
C GLY A 233 2.05 -11.99 20.25
N ILE A 234 2.57 -13.07 19.63
CA ILE A 234 3.05 -14.25 20.35
C ILE A 234 4.22 -13.89 21.27
N GLY A 235 5.18 -13.09 20.78
CA GLY A 235 6.32 -12.64 21.59
C GLY A 235 5.92 -11.84 22.82
N ALA A 236 4.84 -11.05 22.74
CA ALA A 236 4.32 -10.30 23.88
C ALA A 236 3.67 -11.20 24.94
N LEU A 237 3.06 -12.32 24.55
CA LEU A 237 2.36 -13.24 25.44
C LEU A 237 3.25 -14.36 26.00
N GLU A 238 4.06 -14.98 25.14
CA GLU A 238 4.83 -16.20 25.41
C GLU A 238 6.35 -15.95 25.44
N GLY A 239 6.78 -14.71 25.15
CA GLY A 239 8.20 -14.35 25.08
C GLY A 239 8.92 -14.97 23.89
N LEU A 240 10.26 -14.96 23.95
CA LEU A 240 11.11 -15.43 22.85
C LEU A 240 10.95 -16.93 22.57
N ALA A 241 10.61 -17.73 23.59
CA ALA A 241 10.40 -19.16 23.47
C ALA A 241 9.17 -19.49 22.62
N GLY A 242 8.05 -18.77 22.81
CA GLY A 242 6.86 -18.92 21.98
C GLY A 242 7.08 -18.52 20.53
N MET A 243 7.86 -17.46 20.28
CA MET A 243 8.23 -17.09 18.91
C MET A 243 9.06 -18.17 18.20
N GLN A 244 10.07 -18.72 18.88
CA GLN A 244 10.94 -19.76 18.32
C GLN A 244 10.22 -21.11 18.13
N ALA A 245 9.16 -21.37 18.90
CA ALA A 245 8.34 -22.56 18.74
C ALA A 245 7.43 -22.47 17.50
N ASN A 246 6.97 -21.27 17.13
CA ASN A 246 6.01 -21.07 16.05
C ASN A 246 6.64 -20.63 14.72
N PHE A 247 7.78 -19.92 14.76
CA PHE A 247 8.40 -19.34 13.57
C PHE A 247 9.92 -19.53 13.54
N THR A 248 10.44 -19.94 12.40
CA THR A 248 11.88 -20.03 12.15
C THR A 248 12.42 -18.68 11.67
N TRP A 249 13.66 -18.33 12.01
CA TRP A 249 14.33 -17.12 11.52
C TRP A 249 14.30 -16.96 9.99
N GLY A 250 14.44 -18.05 9.25
CA GLY A 250 14.35 -18.05 7.78
C GLY A 250 12.96 -17.66 7.29
N GLU A 251 11.92 -18.19 7.91
CA GLU A 251 10.52 -17.89 7.57
C GLU A 251 10.20 -16.42 7.85
N THR A 252 10.64 -15.89 8.99
CA THR A 252 10.48 -14.47 9.34
C THR A 252 11.26 -13.55 8.39
N PHE A 253 12.45 -13.94 7.95
CA PHE A 253 13.27 -13.11 7.05
C PHE A 253 12.72 -13.06 5.62
N PHE A 254 12.29 -14.21 5.08
CA PHE A 254 11.67 -14.28 3.75
C PHE A 254 10.20 -13.86 3.74
N GLY A 255 9.57 -13.76 4.92
CA GLY A 255 8.20 -13.27 5.07
C GLY A 255 7.14 -14.32 4.88
N GLN A 256 7.37 -15.53 5.39
CA GLN A 256 6.41 -16.62 5.52
C GLN A 256 5.75 -16.57 6.90
N ILE A 257 5.23 -15.40 7.26
CA ILE A 257 4.54 -15.14 8.54
C ILE A 257 3.22 -14.40 8.28
N PRO A 258 2.19 -14.57 9.13
CA PRO A 258 0.98 -13.75 9.05
C PRO A 258 1.29 -12.30 9.47
N GLY A 259 0.71 -11.33 8.76
CA GLY A 259 0.96 -9.92 9.05
C GLY A 259 0.51 -8.98 7.93
N SER A 260 0.94 -7.72 8.01
CA SER A 260 0.61 -6.72 7.00
C SER A 260 1.21 -7.05 5.64
N ILE A 261 0.44 -6.76 4.60
CA ILE A 261 0.67 -7.21 3.21
C ILE A 261 2.08 -6.83 2.73
N GLY A 262 2.48 -5.58 2.92
CA GLY A 262 3.78 -5.08 2.48
C GLY A 262 4.93 -5.19 3.48
N GLU A 263 4.69 -5.69 4.71
CA GLU A 263 5.71 -5.75 5.78
C GLU A 263 6.27 -7.16 5.98
N THR A 264 5.60 -8.18 5.44
CA THR A 264 5.94 -9.59 5.69
C THR A 264 7.38 -9.93 5.29
N SER A 265 7.85 -9.55 4.10
CA SER A 265 9.18 -9.92 3.60
C SER A 265 10.24 -8.86 3.84
N THR A 266 11.02 -9.04 4.91
CA THR A 266 12.16 -8.17 5.24
C THR A 266 13.18 -8.14 4.09
N PHE A 267 13.45 -9.29 3.46
CA PHE A 267 14.40 -9.37 2.35
C PHE A 267 14.02 -8.46 1.17
N LEU A 268 12.77 -8.51 0.72
CA LEU A 268 12.31 -7.71 -0.43
C LEU A 268 12.25 -6.22 -0.10
N ILE A 269 11.87 -5.87 1.14
CA ILE A 269 11.87 -4.48 1.62
C ILE A 269 13.30 -3.94 1.67
N LEU A 270 14.26 -4.74 2.14
CA LEU A 270 15.68 -4.37 2.14
C LEU A 270 16.23 -4.19 0.73
N LEU A 271 15.85 -5.07 -0.21
CA LEU A 271 16.25 -4.95 -1.61
C LEU A 271 15.68 -3.67 -2.25
N ALA A 272 14.39 -3.38 -2.01
CA ALA A 272 13.75 -2.15 -2.45
C ALA A 272 14.41 -0.90 -1.83
N GLY A 273 14.71 -0.95 -0.53
CA GLY A 273 15.41 0.11 0.19
C GLY A 273 16.83 0.34 -0.34
N ALA A 274 17.59 -0.73 -0.58
CA ALA A 274 18.93 -0.67 -1.17
C ALA A 274 18.89 -0.07 -2.58
N TYR A 275 17.91 -0.45 -3.39
CA TYR A 275 17.69 0.15 -4.71
C TYR A 275 17.39 1.64 -4.62
N MET A 276 16.52 2.09 -3.71
CA MET A 276 16.23 3.51 -3.52
C MET A 276 17.42 4.33 -3.00
N VAL A 277 18.27 3.73 -2.16
CA VAL A 277 19.54 4.34 -1.72
C VAL A 277 20.52 4.45 -2.88
N TYR A 278 20.66 3.39 -3.69
CA TYR A 278 21.49 3.40 -4.90
C TYR A 278 21.02 4.46 -5.90
N ALA A 279 19.72 4.58 -6.11
CA ALA A 279 19.09 5.60 -6.94
C ALA A 279 19.19 7.03 -6.36
N LYS A 280 19.77 7.20 -5.16
CA LYS A 280 19.90 8.47 -4.43
C LYS A 280 18.56 9.17 -4.14
N ILE A 281 17.48 8.41 -4.05
CA ILE A 281 16.16 8.91 -3.65
C ILE A 281 16.02 8.86 -2.13
N ALA A 282 16.51 7.77 -1.52
CA ALA A 282 16.48 7.58 -0.07
C ALA A 282 17.84 7.90 0.58
N SER A 283 17.81 8.48 1.78
CA SER A 283 19.01 8.77 2.56
C SER A 283 19.42 7.57 3.41
N TRP A 284 20.57 6.97 3.11
CA TRP A 284 21.14 5.87 3.90
C TRP A 284 21.42 6.26 5.35
N ARG A 285 21.66 7.55 5.62
CA ARG A 285 21.91 8.06 6.98
C ARG A 285 20.68 7.89 7.88
N ILE A 286 19.49 8.13 7.33
CA ILE A 286 18.23 8.01 8.09
C ILE A 286 18.00 6.54 8.43
N ILE A 287 18.11 5.66 7.42
CA ILE A 287 17.92 4.20 7.59
C ILE A 287 18.89 3.64 8.65
N PHE A 288 20.17 3.99 8.53
CA PHE A 288 21.17 3.48 9.47
C PHE A 288 21.00 4.07 10.88
N ALA A 289 20.64 5.35 11.01
CA ALA A 289 20.35 5.97 12.29
C ALA A 289 19.16 5.30 13.00
N THR A 290 18.09 4.96 12.26
CA THR A 290 16.94 4.25 12.83
C THR A 290 17.30 2.82 13.25
N LEU A 291 18.16 2.12 12.50
CA LEU A 291 18.62 0.78 12.87
C LEU A 291 19.51 0.81 14.11
N ILE A 292 20.44 1.75 14.21
CA ILE A 292 21.24 1.93 15.42
C ILE A 292 20.34 2.24 16.63
N GLY A 293 19.36 3.14 16.46
CA GLY A 293 18.42 3.48 17.52
C GLY A 293 17.52 2.33 17.97
N MET A 294 17.41 1.24 17.19
CA MET A 294 16.70 0.02 17.60
C MET A 294 17.58 -0.89 18.49
N PHE A 295 18.91 -0.87 18.29
CA PHE A 295 19.85 -1.71 19.05
C PHE A 295 20.33 -1.06 20.36
N LEU A 296 20.34 0.27 20.42
CA LEU A 296 20.69 1.07 21.59
C LEU A 296 19.48 1.25 22.51
#